data_AF-A0A5C9DYQ9-F1
#
_entry.id   AF-A0A5C9DYQ9-F1
#
_cell.length_a   1.000
_cell.length_b   1.000
_cell.length_c   1.000
_cell.angle_alpha   90.00
_cell.angle_beta   90.00
_cell.angle_gamma   90.00
#
_symmetry.space_group_name_H-M   'P 1'
#
loop_
_entity.id
_entity.type
_entity.pdbx_description
1 polymer ?
#
loop_
_entity_poly.entity_id
_entity_poly.type
_entity_poly.pdbx_seq_one_letter_code
_entity_poly.pdbx_strand_id
1 'polypeptide(L)'
;MPIRIRWLSKDRLGIALMFLGACGLFQVLFIFIAQYLAKVGNYLVLIVIPMGVTLALFFSAIIIYESFIQIKRREKLRSPYKKADTIEKKLIKFLSFPIVRPILIIIGVFTAFYLISFFVSLAFFPNLIAFVLAENIAAVSALLIANYIETRYAKIRKY
;
A
#
# COMPACT_ATOMS: atom_id res chain seq x y z
N MET A 1 11.54 8.22 17.63
CA MET A 1 10.24 8.73 18.11
C MET A 1 9.18 8.01 17.32
N PRO A 2 8.10 7.51 17.94
CA PRO A 2 6.99 6.91 17.20
C PRO A 2 6.44 7.94 16.20
N ILE A 3 6.07 7.48 15.01
CA ILE A 3 5.45 8.33 13.99
C ILE A 3 4.13 8.85 14.56
N ARG A 4 4.03 10.18 14.76
CA ARG A 4 2.74 10.79 15.08
C ARG A 4 1.92 10.82 13.81
N ILE A 5 0.95 9.92 13.72
CA ILE A 5 -0.05 9.87 12.66
C ILE A 5 -0.89 11.16 12.77
N ARG A 6 -0.85 12.03 11.76
CA ARG A 6 -1.57 13.32 11.75
C ARG A 6 -2.59 13.40 10.61
N TRP A 7 -3.41 12.36 10.45
CA TRP A 7 -4.35 12.23 9.33
C TRP A 7 -5.53 13.22 9.34
N LEU A 8 -5.90 13.75 10.52
CA LEU A 8 -7.03 14.66 10.71
C LEU A 8 -6.64 16.13 10.52
N SER A 9 -5.36 16.40 10.23
CA SER A 9 -4.91 17.73 9.87
C SER A 9 -5.48 18.10 8.50
N LYS A 10 -6.03 19.31 8.38
CA LYS A 10 -6.71 19.85 7.18
C LYS A 10 -5.91 19.60 5.88
N ASP A 11 -4.58 19.71 5.95
CA ASP A 11 -3.68 19.53 4.81
C ASP A 11 -3.44 18.06 4.37
N ARG A 12 -3.71 17.07 5.23
CA ARG A 12 -3.41 15.64 4.97
C ARG A 12 -4.65 14.81 4.64
N LEU A 13 -5.84 15.34 4.91
CA LEU A 13 -7.11 14.65 4.68
C LEU A 13 -7.34 14.39 3.18
N GLY A 14 -7.02 15.36 2.31
CA GLY A 14 -7.13 15.17 0.86
C GLY A 14 -6.22 14.06 0.33
N ILE A 15 -5.02 13.93 0.90
CA ILE A 15 -4.06 12.88 0.51
C ILE A 15 -4.54 11.50 1.00
N ALA A 16 -5.12 11.44 2.21
CA ALA A 16 -5.75 10.21 2.70
C ALA A 16 -6.92 9.77 1.79
N LEU A 17 -7.80 10.69 1.37
CA LEU A 17 -8.86 10.39 0.41
C LEU A 17 -8.33 9.86 -0.92
N MET A 18 -7.24 10.42 -1.43
CA MET A 18 -6.59 9.91 -2.65
C MET A 18 -6.07 8.48 -2.46
N PHE A 19 -5.48 8.15 -1.30
CA PHE A 19 -5.07 6.78 -1.00
C PHE A 19 -6.25 5.83 -0.91
N LEU A 20 -7.33 6.22 -0.22
CA LEU A 20 -8.53 5.40 -0.09
C LEU A 20 -9.15 5.11 -1.46
N GLY A 21 -9.27 6.14 -2.30
CA GLY A 21 -9.78 6.00 -3.66
C GLY A 21 -8.89 5.11 -4.54
N ALA A 22 -7.57 5.28 -4.48
CA ALA A 22 -6.64 4.45 -5.23
C ALA A 22 -6.65 2.98 -4.78
N CYS A 23 -6.68 2.72 -3.47
CA CYS A 23 -6.80 1.36 -2.92
C CYS A 23 -8.14 0.72 -3.28
N GLY A 24 -9.24 1.48 -3.24
CA GLY A 24 -10.56 1.01 -3.65
C GLY A 24 -10.62 0.63 -5.12
N LEU A 25 -10.13 1.50 -6.02
CA LEU A 25 -10.04 1.21 -7.46
C LEU A 25 -9.15 0.01 -7.75
N PHE A 26 -8.05 -0.13 -7.02
CA PHE A 26 -7.17 -1.29 -7.13
C PHE A 26 -7.90 -2.58 -6.73
N GLN A 27 -8.69 -2.55 -5.65
CA GLN A 27 -9.47 -3.72 -5.22
C GLN A 27 -10.59 -4.12 -6.18
N VAL A 28 -11.15 -3.17 -6.92
CA VAL A 28 -12.10 -3.49 -8.01
C VAL A 28 -11.49 -4.46 -9.03
N LEU A 29 -10.18 -4.38 -9.32
CA LEU A 29 -9.51 -5.34 -10.22
C LEU A 29 -9.51 -6.76 -9.66
N PHE A 30 -9.33 -6.94 -8.35
CA PHE A 30 -9.34 -8.26 -7.71
C PHE A 30 -10.75 -8.82 -7.58
N ILE A 31 -11.76 -7.97 -7.39
CA ILE A 31 -13.18 -8.32 -7.52
C ILE A 31 -13.45 -8.90 -8.92
N PHE A 32 -12.98 -8.23 -9.98
CA PHE A 32 -13.12 -8.73 -11.35
C PHE A 32 -12.40 -10.08 -11.54
N ILE A 33 -11.17 -10.21 -11.03
CA ILE A 33 -10.43 -11.48 -11.10
C ILE A 33 -11.19 -12.59 -10.35
N ALA A 34 -11.75 -12.31 -9.18
CA ALA A 34 -12.50 -13.28 -8.38
C ALA A 34 -13.77 -13.77 -9.10
N GLN A 35 -14.51 -12.86 -9.73
CA GLN A 35 -15.73 -13.20 -10.46
C GLN A 35 -15.44 -13.97 -11.75
N TYR A 36 -14.54 -13.47 -12.59
CA TYR A 36 -14.34 -13.99 -13.94
C TYR A 36 -13.35 -15.15 -14.01
N LEU A 37 -12.25 -15.10 -13.25
CA LEU A 37 -11.22 -16.15 -13.28
C LEU A 37 -11.51 -17.24 -12.24
N ALA A 38 -11.80 -16.85 -11.00
CA ALA A 38 -12.00 -17.81 -9.90
C ALA A 38 -13.45 -18.34 -9.79
N LYS A 39 -14.41 -17.77 -10.55
CA LYS A 39 -15.83 -18.14 -10.54
C LYS A 39 -16.45 -18.09 -9.13
N VAL A 40 -16.02 -17.14 -8.30
CA VAL A 40 -16.57 -16.95 -6.96
C VAL A 40 -17.94 -16.29 -7.07
N GLY A 41 -19.00 -17.07 -6.88
CA GLY A 41 -20.39 -16.60 -7.03
C GLY A 41 -21.01 -15.98 -5.78
N ASN A 42 -20.33 -16.01 -4.62
CA ASN A 42 -20.90 -15.51 -3.37
C ASN A 42 -20.67 -13.98 -3.24
N TYR A 43 -21.73 -13.21 -3.45
CA TYR A 43 -21.70 -11.74 -3.39
C TYR A 43 -21.25 -11.18 -2.04
N LEU A 44 -21.59 -11.83 -0.92
CA LEU A 44 -21.17 -11.34 0.40
C LEU A 44 -19.66 -11.42 0.55
N VAL A 45 -19.06 -12.55 0.16
CA VAL A 45 -17.60 -12.74 0.19
C VAL A 45 -16.92 -11.73 -0.72
N LEU A 46 -17.49 -11.50 -1.90
CA LEU A 46 -16.92 -10.66 -2.93
C LEU A 46 -16.98 -9.15 -2.62
N ILE A 47 -17.85 -8.73 -1.71
CA ILE A 47 -17.97 -7.33 -1.29
C ILE A 47 -17.26 -7.10 0.04
N VAL A 48 -17.53 -7.95 1.04
CA VAL A 48 -17.06 -7.75 2.42
C VAL A 48 -15.56 -7.92 2.53
N ILE A 49 -14.98 -8.94 1.89
CA ILE A 49 -13.54 -9.20 1.97
C ILE A 49 -12.75 -8.07 1.30
N PRO A 50 -13.03 -7.68 0.04
CA PRO A 50 -12.31 -6.57 -0.60
C PRO A 50 -12.49 -5.23 0.11
N MET A 51 -13.65 -4.98 0.74
CA MET A 51 -13.85 -3.78 1.55
C MET A 51 -12.91 -3.76 2.77
N GLY A 52 -12.79 -4.89 3.49
CA GLY A 52 -11.84 -5.03 4.60
C GLY A 52 -10.38 -4.90 4.15
N VAL A 53 -10.03 -5.53 3.01
CA VAL A 53 -8.68 -5.44 2.44
C VAL A 53 -8.38 -4.02 1.97
N THR A 54 -9.35 -3.30 1.41
CA THR A 54 -9.19 -1.88 1.03
C THR A 54 -8.77 -1.04 2.24
N LEU A 55 -9.39 -1.25 3.40
CA LEU A 55 -9.00 -0.56 4.64
C LEU A 55 -7.58 -0.94 5.07
N ALA A 56 -7.20 -2.22 5.01
CA ALA A 56 -5.86 -2.67 5.37
C ALA A 56 -4.77 -2.06 4.45
N LEU A 57 -5.03 -2.01 3.13
CA LEU A 57 -4.15 -1.39 2.15
C LEU A 57 -4.05 0.12 2.36
N PHE A 58 -5.17 0.77 2.67
CA PHE A 58 -5.22 2.18 3.01
C PHE A 58 -4.35 2.52 4.22
N PHE A 59 -4.46 1.77 5.31
CA PHE A 59 -3.61 1.95 6.49
C PHE A 59 -2.13 1.70 6.18
N SER A 60 -1.84 0.66 5.40
CA SER A 60 -0.48 0.38 4.92
C SER A 60 0.09 1.57 4.14
N ALA A 61 -0.72 2.21 3.29
CA ALA A 61 -0.31 3.33 2.45
C ALA A 61 0.03 4.56 3.26
N ILE A 62 -0.77 4.82 4.30
CA ILE A 62 -0.53 5.92 5.23
C ILE A 62 0.77 5.72 6.00
N ILE A 63 1.03 4.51 6.52
CA ILE A 63 2.24 4.22 7.30
C ILE A 63 3.49 4.47 6.46
N ILE A 64 3.49 3.97 5.22
CA ILE A 64 4.60 4.17 4.28
C ILE A 64 4.73 5.65 3.90
N TYR A 65 3.62 6.33 3.63
CA TYR A 65 3.61 7.75 3.29
C TYR A 65 4.17 8.65 4.39
N GLU A 66 3.72 8.47 5.64
CA GLU A 66 4.24 9.22 6.79
C GLU A 66 5.74 8.96 6.99
N SER A 67 6.17 7.71 6.82
CA SER A 67 7.60 7.35 6.87
C SER A 67 8.41 8.17 5.87
N PHE A 68 7.93 8.33 4.64
CA PHE A 68 8.62 9.13 3.63
C PHE A 68 8.58 10.64 3.87
N ILE A 69 7.45 11.21 4.30
CA ILE A 69 7.38 12.66 4.59
C ILE A 69 8.34 13.04 5.70
N GLN A 70 8.41 12.24 6.77
CA GLN A 70 9.29 12.56 7.89
C GLN A 70 10.75 12.64 7.47
N ILE A 71 11.18 11.79 6.54
CA ILE A 71 12.52 11.82 5.97
C ILE A 71 12.72 13.09 5.14
N LYS A 72 11.81 13.38 4.20
CA LYS A 72 11.89 14.59 3.36
C LYS A 72 11.95 15.87 4.21
N ARG A 73 11.19 15.94 5.30
CA ARG A 73 11.20 17.10 6.22
C ARG A 73 12.53 17.26 6.93
N ARG A 74 13.16 16.15 7.37
CA ARG A 74 14.49 16.18 8.00
C ARG A 74 15.61 16.49 7.01
N GLU A 75 15.54 15.98 5.78
CA GLU A 75 16.52 16.29 4.74
C GLU A 75 16.47 17.77 4.35
N LYS A 76 15.27 18.33 4.20
CA LYS A 76 15.09 19.77 3.93
C LYS A 76 15.70 20.66 5.03
N LEU A 77 15.69 20.20 6.29
CA LEU A 77 16.31 20.91 7.42
C LEU A 77 17.84 20.76 7.46
N ARG A 78 18.40 19.67 6.89
CA ARG A 78 19.85 19.41 6.87
C ARG A 78 20.58 19.99 5.65
N SER A 79 19.88 20.32 4.56
CA SER A 79 20.52 20.79 3.33
C SER A 79 20.01 22.16 2.85
N PRO A 80 20.40 23.27 3.51
CA PRO A 80 20.19 24.60 2.93
C PRO A 80 21.03 24.86 1.65
N TYR A 81 22.06 24.04 1.35
CA TYR A 81 23.04 24.32 0.28
C TYR A 81 23.28 23.20 -0.76
N LYS A 82 22.36 22.25 -0.98
CA LYS A 82 22.51 21.29 -2.10
C LYS A 82 21.99 21.89 -3.40
N LYS A 83 22.88 22.14 -4.36
CA LYS A 83 22.54 22.47 -5.75
C LYS A 83 21.64 21.37 -6.33
N ALA A 84 20.57 21.77 -6.99
CA ALA A 84 19.65 20.87 -7.66
C ALA A 84 20.31 20.32 -8.93
N ASP A 85 20.73 19.05 -8.93
CA ASP A 85 21.16 18.39 -10.16
C ASP A 85 19.95 18.28 -11.09
N THR A 86 19.97 19.10 -12.14
CA THR A 86 18.82 19.42 -12.98
C THR A 86 18.80 18.52 -14.22
N ILE A 87 18.78 17.19 -14.03
CA ILE A 87 18.60 16.23 -15.13
C ILE A 87 17.67 15.10 -14.67
N GLU A 88 16.41 15.43 -14.31
CA GLU A 88 15.39 14.41 -14.03
C GLU A 88 14.44 14.25 -15.22
N LYS A 89 14.51 13.07 -15.86
CA LYS A 89 13.57 12.60 -16.90
C LYS A 89 12.13 12.65 -16.36
N LYS A 90 11.13 12.99 -17.21
CA LYS A 90 9.70 13.10 -16.83
C LYS A 90 9.16 11.92 -15.99
N LEU A 91 9.67 10.70 -16.25
CA LEU A 91 9.34 9.47 -15.50
C LEU A 91 9.79 9.52 -14.03
N ILE A 92 10.97 10.08 -13.75
CA ILE A 92 11.49 10.25 -12.37
C ILE A 92 10.67 11.30 -11.63
N LYS A 93 10.21 12.34 -12.33
CA LYS A 93 9.32 13.38 -11.77
C LYS A 93 7.93 12.86 -11.39
N PHE A 94 7.38 11.92 -12.18
CA PHE A 94 6.14 11.23 -11.85
C PHE A 94 6.34 10.24 -10.69
N LEU A 95 7.43 9.47 -10.72
CA LEU A 95 7.79 8.56 -9.64
C LEU A 95 8.18 9.30 -8.34
N SER A 96 8.63 10.55 -8.39
CA SER A 96 9.01 11.35 -7.21
C SER A 96 7.83 12.02 -6.51
N PHE A 97 6.64 11.95 -7.11
CA PHE A 97 5.41 12.40 -6.48
C PHE A 97 5.18 11.60 -5.19
N PRO A 98 5.03 12.28 -4.03
CA PRO A 98 5.09 11.63 -2.72
C PRO A 98 3.96 10.64 -2.46
N ILE A 99 2.88 10.70 -3.25
CA ILE A 99 1.70 9.85 -3.14
C ILE A 99 1.84 8.58 -4.00
N VAL A 100 2.55 8.66 -5.13
CA VAL A 100 2.64 7.56 -6.10
C VAL A 100 3.52 6.42 -5.57
N ARG A 101 4.62 6.74 -4.88
CA ARG A 101 5.53 5.70 -4.35
C ARG A 101 4.88 4.76 -3.32
N PRO A 102 4.20 5.26 -2.27
CA PRO A 102 3.53 4.39 -1.29
C PRO A 102 2.52 3.44 -1.95
N ILE A 103 1.70 3.95 -2.88
CA ILE A 103 0.70 3.15 -3.58
C ILE A 103 1.37 2.06 -4.41
N LEU A 104 2.40 2.40 -5.21
CA LEU A 104 3.11 1.42 -6.03
C LEU A 104 3.76 0.31 -5.20
N ILE A 105 4.37 0.66 -4.07
CA ILE A 105 4.98 -0.33 -3.16
C ILE A 105 3.91 -1.30 -2.66
N ILE A 106 2.77 -0.78 -2.21
CA ILE A 106 1.69 -1.61 -1.66
C ILE A 106 1.03 -2.47 -2.72
N ILE A 107 0.76 -1.90 -3.90
CA ILE A 107 0.22 -2.65 -5.03
C ILE A 107 1.17 -3.80 -5.39
N GLY A 108 2.47 -3.52 -5.50
CA GLY A 108 3.47 -4.54 -5.84
C GLY A 108 3.56 -5.64 -4.79
N VAL A 109 3.63 -5.26 -3.51
CA VAL A 109 3.66 -6.19 -2.38
C VAL A 109 2.38 -7.03 -2.34
N PHE A 110 1.22 -6.39 -2.32
CA PHE A 110 -0.07 -7.09 -2.26
C PHE A 110 -0.24 -8.06 -3.42
N THR A 111 0.01 -7.61 -4.66
CA THR A 111 -0.12 -8.47 -5.85
C THR A 111 0.80 -9.68 -5.77
N ALA A 112 2.06 -9.50 -5.35
CA ALA A 112 3.01 -10.60 -5.24
C ALA A 112 2.55 -11.64 -4.19
N PHE A 113 2.19 -11.19 -2.98
CA PHE A 113 1.73 -12.09 -1.92
C PHE A 113 0.37 -12.72 -2.24
N TYR A 114 -0.53 -11.99 -2.88
CA TYR A 114 -1.81 -12.52 -3.33
C TYR A 114 -1.61 -13.65 -4.32
N LEU A 115 -0.81 -13.46 -5.37
CA LEU A 115 -0.58 -14.50 -6.37
C LEU A 115 0.05 -15.74 -5.75
N ILE A 116 1.10 -15.58 -4.95
CA ILE A 116 1.76 -16.71 -4.27
C ILE A 116 0.76 -17.45 -3.38
N SER A 117 0.04 -16.72 -2.52
CA SER A 117 -0.92 -17.32 -1.59
C SER A 117 -2.10 -17.97 -2.32
N PHE A 118 -2.56 -17.40 -3.43
CA PHE A 118 -3.67 -17.91 -4.22
C PHE A 118 -3.30 -19.22 -4.91
N PHE A 119 -2.16 -19.27 -5.61
CA PHE A 119 -1.70 -20.50 -6.26
C PHE A 119 -1.40 -21.61 -5.26
N VAL A 120 -0.82 -21.28 -4.11
CA VAL A 120 -0.61 -22.27 -3.04
C VAL A 120 -1.96 -22.76 -2.49
N SER A 121 -2.91 -21.87 -2.25
CA SER A 121 -4.22 -22.25 -1.68
C SER A 121 -5.08 -23.06 -2.66
N LEU A 122 -4.96 -22.82 -3.97
CA LEU A 122 -5.66 -23.59 -4.99
C LEU A 122 -5.28 -25.08 -5.00
N ALA A 123 -4.08 -25.44 -4.51
CA ALA A 123 -3.68 -26.84 -4.40
C ALA A 123 -4.44 -27.60 -3.31
N PHE A 124 -5.01 -26.90 -2.31
CA PHE A 124 -5.61 -27.51 -1.13
C PHE A 124 -7.09 -27.19 -0.94
N PHE A 125 -7.59 -26.07 -1.49
CA PHE A 125 -8.90 -25.53 -1.19
C PHE A 125 -9.71 -25.19 -2.45
N PRO A 126 -11.05 -25.17 -2.38
CA PRO A 126 -11.90 -24.66 -3.45
C PRO A 126 -11.64 -23.18 -3.72
N ASN A 127 -11.92 -22.73 -4.94
CA ASN A 127 -11.67 -21.35 -5.41
C ASN A 127 -12.14 -20.25 -4.45
N LEU A 128 -13.32 -20.43 -3.83
CA LEU A 128 -13.88 -19.45 -2.88
C LEU A 128 -13.00 -19.31 -1.63
N ILE A 129 -12.60 -20.43 -1.02
CA ILE A 129 -11.77 -20.42 0.19
C ILE A 129 -10.35 -19.99 -0.15
N ALA A 130 -9.81 -20.44 -1.29
CA ALA A 130 -8.50 -20.04 -1.78
C ALA A 130 -8.41 -18.53 -2.03
N PHE A 131 -9.46 -17.93 -2.61
CA PHE A 131 -9.55 -16.48 -2.80
C PHE A 131 -9.55 -15.73 -1.47
N VAL A 132 -10.41 -16.14 -0.52
CA VAL A 132 -10.52 -15.48 0.79
C VAL A 132 -9.20 -15.56 1.57
N LEU A 133 -8.54 -16.72 1.55
CA LEU A 133 -7.24 -16.89 2.22
C LEU A 133 -6.18 -16.00 1.57
N ALA A 134 -6.11 -15.99 0.24
CA ALA A 134 -5.12 -15.20 -0.50
C ALA A 134 -5.27 -13.69 -0.25
N GLU A 135 -6.50 -13.16 -0.34
CA GLU A 135 -6.81 -11.76 -0.03
C GLU A 135 -6.34 -11.37 1.38
N ASN A 136 -6.70 -12.18 2.38
CA ASN A 136 -6.37 -11.88 3.77
C ASN A 136 -4.86 -11.99 4.05
N ILE A 137 -4.21 -13.04 3.54
CA ILE A 137 -2.76 -13.24 3.71
C ILE A 137 -2.00 -12.09 3.03
N ALA A 138 -2.41 -11.68 1.84
CA ALA A 138 -1.80 -10.55 1.13
C ALA A 138 -2.00 -9.23 1.88
N ALA A 139 -3.19 -8.98 2.42
CA ALA A 139 -3.50 -7.78 3.20
C ALA A 139 -2.67 -7.69 4.49
N VAL A 140 -2.59 -8.80 5.24
CA VAL A 140 -1.77 -8.88 6.46
C VAL A 140 -0.29 -8.71 6.13
N SER A 141 0.19 -9.34 5.06
CA SER A 141 1.57 -9.21 4.60
C SER A 141 1.91 -7.76 4.21
N ALA A 142 0.99 -7.06 3.54
CA ALA A 142 1.14 -5.65 3.20
C ALA A 142 1.28 -4.77 4.45
N LEU A 143 0.47 -5.01 5.49
CA LEU A 143 0.57 -4.30 6.78
C LEU A 143 1.90 -4.59 7.49
N LEU A 144 2.32 -5.85 7.54
CA LEU A 144 3.60 -6.24 8.15
C LEU A 144 4.79 -5.59 7.43
N ILE A 145 4.75 -5.54 6.10
CA ILE A 145 5.79 -4.90 5.30
C ILE A 145 5.77 -3.37 5.49
N ALA A 146 4.59 -2.75 5.56
CA ALA A 146 4.48 -1.32 5.87
C ALA A 146 5.10 -0.99 7.23
N ASN A 147 4.83 -1.80 8.26
CA ASN A 147 5.44 -1.65 9.58
C ASN A 147 6.96 -1.95 9.57
N TYR A 148 7.41 -2.93 8.80
CA TYR A 148 8.84 -3.21 8.64
C TYR A 148 9.57 -2.05 7.96
N ILE A 149 8.98 -1.47 6.92
CA ILE A 149 9.46 -0.26 6.26
C ILE A 149 9.54 0.88 7.29
N GLU A 150 8.47 1.14 8.03
CA GLU A 150 8.48 2.17 9.08
C GLU A 150 9.64 1.99 10.05
N THR A 151 9.81 0.80 10.62
CA THR A 151 10.83 0.52 11.63
C THR A 151 12.25 0.63 11.08
N ARG A 152 12.52 0.11 9.87
CA ARG A 152 13.82 0.25 9.19
C ARG A 152 14.12 1.71 8.87
N TYR A 153 13.17 2.44 8.31
CA TYR A 153 13.36 3.86 7.99
C TYR A 153 13.51 4.73 9.24
N ALA A 154 12.88 4.35 10.36
CA ALA A 154 13.07 5.00 11.66
C ALA A 154 14.41 4.64 12.33
N LYS A 155 14.94 3.42 12.14
CA LYS A 155 16.21 2.95 12.73
C LYS A 155 17.46 3.42 11.97
N ILE A 156 17.45 3.42 10.63
CA ILE A 156 18.63 3.67 9.79
C ILE A 156 19.23 5.08 9.97
N ARG A 157 18.55 6.02 10.64
CA ARG A 157 19.09 7.37 10.92
C ARG A 157 18.98 7.81 12.38
N LYS A 158 18.84 6.85 13.30
CA LYS A 158 19.04 7.11 14.75
C LYS A 158 20.53 7.10 15.13
N TYR A 159 21.36 6.52 14.25
CA TYR A 159 22.81 6.53 14.30
C TYR A 159 23.33 7.38 13.13
#